data_AF-A0A1J3FAR8-F1
#
_entry.id   AF-A0A1J3FAR8-F1
#
_cell.length_a   1.000
_cell.length_b   1.000
_cell.length_c   1.000
_cell.angle_alpha   90.00
_cell.angle_beta   90.00
_cell.angle_gamma   90.00
#
_symmetry.space_group_name_H-M   'P 1'
#
loop_
_entity.id
_entity.type
_entity.pdbx_description
1 polymer ?
#
loop_
_entity_poly.entity_id
_entity_poly.type
_entity_poly.pdbx_seq_one_letter_code
_entity_poly.pdbx_strand_id
1 'polypeptide(L)'
;RNVTSSNIDKLSISNVERGSDRFWAHLVMAYAFTIWTCYVLMREYEKIASMRLAFLQSEKRRADQFTVLVRNVPPDANESISENVEHFFMVNHPDHYLTNQVVYNANDLADLVAEKKKLQNWFDYYLLKYTRNKEQRPRAKLGFLGLWGKKVDAMDHYTAEIEKLSEKIMVERQRVMKDEKGVMP
;
A
#
# COMPACT_ATOMS: atom_id res chain seq x y z
N ARG A 1 -12.93 -46.67 12.50
CA ARG A 1 -14.23 -45.95 12.44
C ARG A 1 -14.57 -45.74 10.97
N ASN A 2 -15.51 -46.53 10.43
CA ASN A 2 -16.05 -46.32 9.09
C ASN A 2 -17.01 -45.13 9.16
N VAL A 3 -16.61 -43.99 8.60
CA VAL A 3 -17.50 -42.84 8.44
C VAL A 3 -18.16 -43.00 7.07
N THR A 4 -19.34 -43.63 7.04
CA THR A 4 -20.14 -43.80 5.82
C THR A 4 -21.08 -42.61 5.65
N SER A 5 -20.80 -41.73 4.69
CA SER A 5 -21.67 -40.59 4.35
C SER A 5 -22.61 -40.95 3.20
N SER A 6 -23.74 -41.60 3.52
CA SER A 6 -24.69 -42.17 2.55
C SER A 6 -25.30 -41.18 1.55
N ASN A 7 -25.31 -39.87 1.87
CA ASN A 7 -25.83 -38.84 0.97
C ASN A 7 -24.80 -38.36 -0.07
N ILE A 8 -23.50 -38.40 0.27
CA ILE A 8 -22.42 -37.94 -0.63
C ILE A 8 -22.16 -39.01 -1.69
N ASP A 9 -22.23 -40.29 -1.31
CA ASP A 9 -22.01 -41.40 -2.24
C ASP A 9 -22.99 -41.37 -3.41
N LYS A 10 -24.26 -40.97 -3.19
CA LYS A 10 -25.27 -40.84 -4.26
C LYS A 10 -24.90 -39.86 -5.38
N LEU A 11 -24.03 -38.89 -5.10
CA LEU A 11 -23.64 -37.81 -6.02
C LEU A 11 -22.17 -37.92 -6.45
N SER A 12 -21.42 -38.81 -5.82
CA SER A 12 -19.97 -38.95 -5.98
C SER A 12 -19.64 -40.07 -6.96
N ILE A 13 -18.47 -39.95 -7.58
CA ILE A 13 -17.89 -40.97 -8.45
C ILE A 13 -17.66 -42.31 -7.71
N SER A 14 -17.67 -42.30 -6.36
CA SER A 14 -17.61 -43.50 -5.50
C SER A 14 -18.80 -44.46 -5.69
N ASN A 15 -19.93 -44.00 -6.23
CA ASN A 15 -21.10 -44.84 -6.54
C ASN A 15 -21.02 -45.52 -7.91
N VAL A 16 -19.94 -45.32 -8.67
CA VAL A 16 -19.70 -46.01 -9.95
C VAL A 16 -18.73 -47.17 -9.73
N GLU A 17 -19.16 -48.39 -10.07
CA GLU A 17 -18.35 -49.60 -9.94
C GLU A 17 -17.11 -49.56 -10.86
N ARG A 18 -15.99 -50.10 -10.37
CA ARG A 18 -14.72 -50.14 -11.14
C ARG A 18 -14.90 -50.95 -12.42
N GLY A 19 -14.51 -50.36 -13.55
CA GLY A 19 -14.66 -50.97 -14.88
C GLY A 19 -15.99 -50.68 -15.56
N SER A 20 -16.88 -49.88 -14.95
CA SER A 20 -18.12 -49.45 -15.59
C SER A 20 -17.89 -48.42 -16.70
N ASP A 21 -18.57 -48.58 -17.83
CA ASP A 21 -18.54 -47.62 -18.95
C ASP A 21 -19.09 -46.23 -18.57
N ARG A 22 -19.75 -46.09 -17.41
CA ARG A 22 -20.30 -44.81 -16.91
C ARG A 22 -19.22 -43.77 -16.59
N PHE A 23 -17.97 -44.18 -16.34
CA PHE A 23 -16.85 -43.26 -16.12
C PHE A 23 -16.56 -42.37 -17.33
N TRP A 24 -16.84 -42.85 -18.56
CA TRP A 24 -16.67 -42.04 -19.77
C TRP A 24 -17.56 -40.80 -19.77
N ALA A 25 -18.77 -40.87 -19.20
CA ALA A 25 -19.65 -39.72 -19.11
C ALA A 25 -19.04 -38.61 -18.23
N HIS A 26 -18.41 -38.95 -17.10
CA HIS A 26 -17.71 -37.97 -16.26
C HIS A 26 -16.52 -37.32 -16.99
N LEU A 27 -15.76 -38.10 -17.75
CA LEU A 27 -14.63 -37.59 -18.55
C LEU A 27 -15.12 -36.63 -19.64
N VAL A 28 -16.14 -37.02 -20.39
CA VAL A 28 -16.74 -36.16 -21.44
C VAL A 28 -17.31 -34.88 -20.84
N MET A 29 -18.04 -34.96 -19.72
CA MET A 29 -18.58 -33.78 -19.04
C MET A 29 -17.47 -32.87 -18.49
N ALA A 30 -16.37 -33.42 -17.98
CA ALA A 30 -15.22 -32.64 -17.54
C ALA A 30 -14.58 -31.86 -18.69
N TYR A 31 -14.41 -32.49 -19.85
CA TYR A 31 -13.93 -31.79 -21.05
C TYR A 31 -14.93 -30.74 -21.55
N ALA A 32 -16.23 -31.07 -21.58
CA ALA A 32 -17.27 -30.14 -22.01
C ALA A 32 -17.31 -28.89 -21.14
N PHE A 33 -17.30 -29.05 -19.80
CA PHE A 33 -17.25 -27.92 -18.88
C PHE A 33 -15.94 -27.14 -19.00
N THR A 34 -14.80 -27.81 -19.11
CA THR A 34 -13.51 -27.14 -19.26
C THR A 34 -13.46 -26.30 -20.54
N ILE A 35 -13.86 -26.88 -21.68
CA ILE A 35 -13.92 -26.18 -22.97
C ILE A 35 -14.88 -25.00 -22.90
N TRP A 36 -16.07 -25.20 -22.32
CA TRP A 36 -17.05 -24.12 -22.16
C TRP A 36 -16.55 -22.99 -21.26
N THR A 37 -15.98 -23.31 -20.11
CA THR A 37 -15.40 -22.33 -19.20
C THR A 37 -14.24 -21.59 -19.86
N CYS A 38 -13.32 -22.28 -20.54
CA CYS A 38 -12.24 -21.64 -21.28
C CYS A 38 -12.77 -20.71 -22.38
N TYR A 39 -13.81 -21.11 -23.11
CA TYR A 39 -14.45 -20.27 -24.12
C TYR A 39 -15.06 -19.00 -23.52
N VAL A 40 -15.83 -19.13 -22.44
CA VAL A 40 -16.43 -17.98 -21.74
C VAL A 40 -15.33 -17.06 -21.19
N LEU A 41 -14.30 -17.61 -20.56
CA LEU A 41 -13.18 -16.83 -20.03
C LEU A 41 -12.43 -16.08 -21.14
N MET A 42 -12.20 -16.71 -22.28
CA MET A 42 -11.55 -16.06 -23.43
C MET A 42 -12.37 -14.87 -23.94
N ARG A 43 -13.70 -15.03 -24.05
CA ARG A 43 -14.61 -13.96 -24.50
C ARG A 43 -14.69 -12.81 -23.51
N GLU A 44 -14.75 -13.10 -22.22
CA GLU A 44 -14.76 -12.05 -21.19
C GLU A 44 -13.40 -11.35 -21.08
N TYR A 45 -12.29 -12.08 -21.27
CA TYR A 45 -10.96 -11.49 -21.29
C TYR A 45 -10.80 -10.49 -22.44
N GLU A 46 -11.25 -10.84 -23.65
CA GLU A 46 -11.28 -9.94 -24.81
C GLU A 46 -12.08 -8.65 -24.51
N LYS A 47 -13.23 -8.79 -23.85
CA LYS A 47 -14.07 -7.67 -23.44
C LYS A 47 -13.40 -6.78 -22.39
N ILE A 48 -12.79 -7.38 -21.36
CA ILE A 48 -12.07 -6.61 -20.32
C ILE A 48 -10.86 -5.91 -20.92
N ALA A 49 -10.11 -6.55 -21.82
CA ALA A 49 -8.97 -5.97 -22.48
C ALA A 49 -9.36 -4.75 -23.34
N SER A 50 -10.44 -4.86 -24.13
CA SER A 50 -10.94 -3.74 -24.94
C SER A 50 -11.46 -2.59 -24.08
N MET A 51 -12.21 -2.87 -23.00
CA MET A 51 -12.64 -1.83 -22.05
C MET A 51 -11.43 -1.15 -21.38
N ARG A 52 -10.40 -1.92 -20.99
CA ARG A 52 -9.18 -1.38 -20.39
C ARG A 52 -8.42 -0.48 -21.36
N LEU A 53 -8.31 -0.88 -22.63
CA LEU A 53 -7.65 -0.06 -23.65
C LEU A 53 -8.40 1.25 -23.91
N ALA A 54 -9.73 1.18 -24.04
CA ALA A 54 -10.56 2.38 -24.19
C ALA A 54 -10.46 3.31 -22.98
N PHE A 55 -10.40 2.75 -21.76
CA PHE A 55 -10.16 3.53 -20.54
C PHE A 55 -8.78 4.21 -20.57
N LEU A 56 -7.71 3.48 -20.87
CA LEU A 56 -6.36 4.04 -20.93
C LEU A 56 -6.20 5.14 -21.99
N GLN A 57 -6.90 5.02 -23.13
CA GLN A 57 -6.90 6.04 -24.18
C GLN A 57 -7.65 7.33 -23.79
N SER A 58 -8.65 7.22 -22.90
CA SER A 58 -9.46 8.36 -22.45
C SER A 58 -9.01 8.96 -21.12
N GLU A 59 -8.04 8.34 -20.44
CA GLU A 59 -7.54 8.80 -19.15
C GLU A 59 -6.79 10.14 -19.27
N LYS A 60 -6.98 11.01 -18.28
CA LYS A 60 -6.25 12.28 -18.21
C LYS A 60 -4.78 12.03 -17.89
N ARG A 61 -3.91 12.97 -18.29
CA ARG A 61 -2.48 12.93 -17.96
C ARG A 61 -2.28 12.83 -16.45
N ARG A 62 -1.49 11.84 -16.02
CA ARG A 62 -1.10 11.61 -14.62
C ARG A 62 0.40 11.33 -14.54
N ALA A 63 1.00 11.59 -13.37
CA ALA A 63 2.43 11.43 -13.18
C ALA A 63 2.92 9.99 -13.39
N ASP A 64 2.10 8.99 -13.09
CA ASP A 64 2.42 7.56 -13.28
C ASP A 64 2.57 7.15 -14.75
N GLN A 65 2.01 7.92 -15.69
CA GLN A 65 2.21 7.68 -17.13
C GLN A 65 3.59 8.16 -17.63
N PHE A 66 4.28 9.02 -16.87
CA PHE A 66 5.55 9.64 -17.25
C PHE A 66 6.70 9.31 -16.28
N THR A 67 6.43 8.56 -15.21
CA THR A 67 7.43 8.24 -14.17
C THR A 67 7.72 6.75 -14.18
N VAL A 68 9.00 6.39 -14.31
CA VAL A 68 9.46 4.99 -14.24
C VAL A 68 10.20 4.77 -12.93
N LEU A 69 9.88 3.66 -12.25
CA LEU A 69 10.60 3.24 -11.06
C LEU A 69 11.81 2.39 -11.47
N VAL A 70 13.01 2.94 -11.31
CA VAL A 70 14.28 2.25 -11.50
C VAL A 70 14.77 1.70 -10.16
N ARG A 71 15.23 0.45 -10.15
CA ARG A 71 15.75 -0.25 -8.96
C ARG A 71 17.06 -0.93 -9.30
N ASN A 72 17.83 -1.27 -8.26
CA ASN A 72 19.15 -1.88 -8.30
C ASN A 72 20.16 -1.08 -9.12
N VAL A 73 20.23 0.23 -8.86
CA VAL A 73 21.26 1.09 -9.48
C VAL A 73 22.63 0.69 -8.92
N PRO A 74 23.64 0.40 -9.77
CA PRO A 74 24.95 0.01 -9.28
C PRO A 74 25.61 1.15 -8.50
N PRO A 75 26.26 0.88 -7.35
CA PRO A 75 26.98 1.90 -6.61
C PRO A 75 28.22 2.35 -7.40
N ASP A 76 28.43 3.65 -7.49
CA ASP A 76 29.66 4.25 -8.00
C ASP A 76 30.47 4.86 -6.84
N ALA A 77 31.80 4.82 -6.95
CA ALA A 77 32.70 5.40 -5.96
C ALA A 77 32.93 6.91 -6.16
N ASN A 78 32.68 7.42 -7.38
CA ASN A 78 33.01 8.80 -7.76
C ASN A 78 31.78 9.71 -7.89
N GLU A 79 30.61 9.15 -8.20
CA GLU A 79 29.38 9.90 -8.47
C GLU A 79 28.27 9.52 -7.49
N SER A 80 27.45 10.51 -7.13
CA SER A 80 26.23 10.22 -6.37
C SER A 80 25.23 9.43 -7.23
N ILE A 81 24.32 8.70 -6.59
CA ILE A 81 23.28 7.92 -7.30
C ILE A 81 22.43 8.83 -8.20
N SER A 82 22.18 10.07 -7.77
CA SER A 82 21.42 11.05 -8.56
C SER A 82 22.15 11.43 -9.85
N GLU A 83 23.46 11.70 -9.77
CA GLU A 83 24.29 12.08 -10.91
C GLU A 83 24.48 10.92 -11.87
N ASN A 84 24.74 9.71 -11.36
CA ASN A 84 24.88 8.52 -12.18
C ASN A 84 23.59 8.24 -12.99
N VAL A 85 22.43 8.31 -12.34
CA VAL A 85 21.13 8.14 -13.02
C VAL A 85 20.92 9.25 -14.04
N GLU A 86 21.19 10.50 -13.68
CA GLU A 86 21.05 11.64 -14.61
C GLU A 86 21.94 11.46 -15.84
N HIS A 87 23.23 11.17 -15.65
CA HIS A 87 24.18 10.93 -16.73
C HIS A 87 23.75 9.75 -17.62
N PHE A 88 23.34 8.62 -17.03
CA PHE A 88 22.87 7.46 -17.78
C PHE A 88 21.67 7.81 -18.68
N PHE A 89 20.67 8.50 -18.14
CA PHE A 89 19.47 8.86 -18.91
C PHE A 89 19.71 9.98 -19.91
N MET A 90 20.59 10.94 -19.63
CA MET A 90 20.97 11.97 -20.60
C MET A 90 21.73 11.38 -21.80
N VAL A 91 22.59 10.39 -21.56
CA VAL A 91 23.34 9.73 -22.66
C VAL A 91 22.44 8.81 -23.49
N ASN A 92 21.58 8.01 -22.85
CA ASN A 92 20.76 7.01 -23.55
C ASN A 92 19.42 7.56 -24.06
N HIS A 93 18.85 8.57 -23.39
CA HIS A 93 17.51 9.11 -23.65
C HIS A 93 17.47 10.66 -23.58
N PRO A 94 18.33 11.38 -24.34
CA PRO A 94 18.51 12.83 -24.20
C PRO A 94 17.21 13.63 -24.40
N ASP A 95 16.40 13.26 -25.39
CA ASP A 95 15.20 14.02 -25.75
C ASP A 95 13.98 13.73 -24.85
N HIS A 96 14.07 12.71 -23.99
CA HIS A 96 12.94 12.22 -23.18
C HIS A 96 13.19 12.33 -21.68
N TYR A 97 14.44 12.48 -21.24
CA TYR A 97 14.76 12.67 -19.84
C TYR A 97 14.28 14.04 -19.36
N LEU A 98 13.61 14.07 -18.21
CA LEU A 98 13.11 15.29 -17.59
C LEU A 98 13.79 15.54 -16.24
N THR A 99 13.66 14.58 -15.32
CA THR A 99 14.18 14.69 -13.96
C THR A 99 14.19 13.31 -13.30
N ASN A 100 14.95 13.19 -12.21
CA ASN A 100 14.96 12.02 -11.35
C ASN A 100 14.66 12.43 -9.89
N GLN A 101 14.22 11.46 -9.11
CA GLN A 101 14.02 11.62 -7.67
C GLN A 101 14.56 10.38 -6.97
N VAL A 102 15.65 10.56 -6.21
CA VAL A 102 16.24 9.48 -5.42
C VAL A 102 15.32 9.12 -4.27
N VAL A 103 15.17 7.82 -4.02
CA VAL A 103 14.37 7.26 -2.93
C VAL A 103 15.28 6.90 -1.76
N TYR A 104 15.05 7.56 -0.62
CA TYR A 104 15.80 7.32 0.61
C TYR A 104 14.96 6.48 1.60
N ASN A 105 15.64 5.74 2.46
CA ASN A 105 15.05 5.05 3.59
C ASN A 105 14.58 6.06 4.63
N ALA A 106 13.29 6.37 4.56
CA ALA A 106 12.63 7.33 5.43
C ALA A 106 11.66 6.65 6.42
N ASN A 107 11.91 5.39 6.81
CA ASN A 107 11.00 4.64 7.69
C ASN A 107 10.82 5.33 9.05
N ASP A 108 11.92 5.68 9.73
CA ASP A 108 11.88 6.40 11.01
C ASP A 108 11.18 7.76 10.87
N LEU A 109 11.46 8.48 9.78
CA LEU A 109 10.80 9.74 9.45
C LEU A 109 9.29 9.56 9.23
N ALA A 110 8.88 8.50 8.53
CA ALA A 110 7.49 8.18 8.27
C ALA A 110 6.74 7.86 9.57
N ASP A 111 7.37 7.13 10.49
CA ASP A 111 6.80 6.81 11.80
C ASP A 111 6.61 8.07 12.66
N LEU A 112 7.59 8.98 12.69
CA LEU A 112 7.47 10.27 13.39
C LEU A 112 6.35 11.13 12.79
N VAL A 113 6.22 11.17 11.46
CA VAL A 113 5.14 11.90 10.77
C VAL A 113 3.78 11.28 11.08
N ALA A 114 3.69 9.94 11.15
CA ALA A 114 2.46 9.23 11.51
C ALA A 114 2.06 9.50 12.97
N GLU A 115 3.01 9.53 13.89
CA GLU A 115 2.78 9.91 15.29
C GLU A 115 2.29 11.36 15.39
N LYS A 116 2.90 12.29 14.65
CA LYS A 116 2.45 13.69 14.61
C LYS A 116 1.01 13.81 14.14
N LYS A 117 0.62 13.07 13.10
CA LYS A 117 -0.78 13.04 12.63
C LYS A 117 -1.74 12.51 13.70
N LYS A 118 -1.34 11.49 14.47
CA LYS A 118 -2.16 10.99 15.60
C LYS A 118 -2.34 12.05 16.68
N LEU A 119 -1.27 12.76 17.06
CA LEU A 119 -1.37 13.86 18.03
C LEU A 119 -2.23 15.02 17.52
N GLN A 120 -2.12 15.34 16.23
CA GLN A 120 -2.98 16.34 15.59
C GLN A 120 -4.47 15.95 15.68
N ASN A 121 -4.80 14.68 15.41
CA ASN A 121 -6.17 14.19 15.55
C ASN A 121 -6.70 14.33 16.99
N TRP A 122 -5.85 14.08 18.00
CA TRP A 122 -6.21 14.30 19.40
C TRP A 122 -6.39 15.77 19.72
N PHE A 123 -5.51 16.64 19.23
CA PHE A 123 -5.67 18.08 19.34
C PHE A 123 -7.00 18.54 18.74
N ASP A 124 -7.32 18.10 17.52
CA ASP A 124 -8.57 18.42 16.83
C ASP A 124 -9.80 17.93 17.62
N TYR A 125 -9.73 16.73 18.22
CA TYR A 125 -10.78 16.23 19.11
C TYR A 125 -11.03 17.18 20.30
N TYR A 126 -9.98 17.63 20.98
CA TYR A 126 -10.11 18.56 22.11
C TYR A 126 -10.54 19.96 21.66
N LEU A 127 -10.08 20.42 20.51
CA LEU A 127 -10.51 21.68 19.90
C LEU A 127 -12.00 21.67 19.54
N LEU A 128 -12.50 20.57 18.96
CA LEU A 128 -13.93 20.39 18.67
C LEU A 128 -14.76 20.36 19.96
N LYS A 129 -14.27 19.69 21.01
CA LYS A 129 -14.91 19.66 22.32
C LYS A 129 -15.02 21.05 22.94
N TYR A 130 -13.97 21.87 22.84
CA TYR A 130 -13.97 23.27 23.28
C TYR A 130 -14.90 24.15 22.43
N THR A 131 -14.87 23.98 21.11
CA THR A 131 -15.73 24.75 20.20
C THR A 131 -17.22 24.52 20.49
N ARG A 132 -17.59 23.29 20.87
CA ARG A 132 -18.97 22.93 21.25
C ARG A 132 -19.40 23.51 22.60
N ASN A 133 -18.50 23.57 23.58
CA ASN A 133 -18.76 24.17 24.88
C ASN A 133 -17.59 25.06 25.31
N LYS A 134 -17.76 26.38 25.10
CA LYS A 134 -16.71 27.39 25.29
C LYS A 134 -16.47 27.77 26.75
N GLU A 135 -17.30 27.28 27.68
CA GLU A 135 -17.26 27.70 29.08
C GLU A 135 -15.97 27.28 29.78
N GLN A 136 -15.39 26.12 29.42
CA GLN A 136 -14.18 25.60 30.07
C GLN A 136 -13.23 24.95 29.07
N ARG A 137 -11.93 25.24 29.21
CA ARG A 137 -10.89 24.57 28.42
C ARG A 137 -10.78 23.09 28.81
N PRO A 138 -10.72 22.17 27.83
CA PRO A 138 -10.63 20.76 28.11
C PRO A 138 -9.30 20.40 28.77
N ARG A 139 -9.38 19.67 29.89
CA ARG A 139 -8.20 19.16 30.61
C ARG A 139 -8.03 17.67 30.37
N ALA A 140 -6.78 17.24 30.19
CA ALA A 140 -6.39 15.84 30.11
C ALA A 140 -5.55 15.45 31.34
N LYS A 141 -5.61 14.17 31.72
CA LYS A 141 -4.68 13.60 32.70
C LYS A 141 -3.61 12.81 31.96
N LEU A 142 -2.36 12.95 32.39
CA LEU A 142 -1.20 12.37 31.70
C LEU A 142 -0.92 10.89 32.01
N GLY A 143 -1.63 10.26 32.95
CA GLY A 143 -1.37 8.87 33.34
C GLY A 143 -2.08 7.84 32.47
N PHE A 144 -1.92 6.56 32.84
CA PHE A 144 -2.45 5.41 32.10
C PHE A 144 -3.95 5.55 31.78
N LEU A 145 -4.30 5.48 30.49
CA LEU A 145 -5.65 5.66 29.95
C LEU A 145 -6.36 6.97 30.36
N GLY A 146 -5.62 7.98 30.80
CA GLY A 146 -6.18 9.24 31.31
C GLY A 146 -6.86 9.09 32.69
N LEU A 147 -6.58 8.00 33.42
CA LEU A 147 -7.21 7.74 34.71
C LEU A 147 -6.46 8.46 35.86
N TRP A 148 -5.14 8.40 35.86
CA TRP A 148 -4.27 8.90 36.94
C TRP A 148 -3.34 10.04 36.45
N GLY A 149 -2.67 10.75 37.36
CA GLY A 149 -1.66 11.77 37.04
C GLY A 149 -2.14 13.23 37.03
N LYS A 150 -1.20 14.14 36.76
CA LYS A 150 -1.39 15.61 36.76
C LYS A 150 -2.41 16.01 35.69
N LYS A 151 -3.36 16.87 36.08
CA LYS A 151 -4.31 17.50 35.16
C LYS A 151 -3.61 18.67 34.47
N VAL A 152 -3.56 18.63 33.13
CA VAL A 152 -2.99 19.69 32.29
C VAL A 152 -4.02 20.16 31.27
N ASP A 153 -3.82 21.35 30.72
CA ASP A 153 -4.61 21.80 29.57
C ASP A 153 -4.29 20.88 28.39
N ALA A 154 -5.33 20.24 27.82
CA ALA A 154 -5.13 19.25 26.77
C ALA A 154 -4.58 19.90 25.50
N MET A 155 -5.08 21.09 25.14
CA MET A 155 -4.69 21.78 23.92
C MET A 155 -3.24 22.25 24.00
N ASP A 156 -2.85 22.87 25.11
CA ASP A 156 -1.47 23.33 25.30
C ASP A 156 -0.49 22.14 25.35
N HIS A 157 -0.88 21.01 25.97
CA HIS A 157 -0.06 19.80 26.01
C HIS A 157 0.17 19.20 24.61
N TYR A 158 -0.89 18.97 23.83
CA TYR A 158 -0.73 18.43 22.47
C TYR A 158 0.01 19.40 21.56
N THR A 159 -0.18 20.72 21.72
CA THR A 159 0.57 21.73 20.96
C THR A 159 2.07 21.59 21.21
N ALA A 160 2.50 21.50 22.48
CA ALA A 160 3.90 21.34 22.83
C ALA A 160 4.49 20.00 22.33
N GLU A 161 3.75 18.90 22.40
CA GLU A 161 4.22 17.61 21.86
C GLU A 161 4.31 17.63 20.32
N ILE A 162 3.37 18.28 19.63
CA ILE A 162 3.42 18.47 18.17
C ILE A 162 4.64 19.30 17.77
N GLU A 163 4.96 20.37 18.52
CA GLU A 163 6.14 21.21 18.27
C GLU A 163 7.43 20.42 18.44
N LYS A 164 7.58 19.72 19.57
CA LYS A 164 8.72 18.82 19.84
C LYS A 164 8.89 17.75 18.76
N LEU A 165 7.80 17.16 18.29
CA LEU A 165 7.85 16.16 17.23
C LEU A 165 8.18 16.78 15.87
N SER A 166 7.76 18.02 15.62
CA SER A 166 8.11 18.77 14.41
C SER A 166 9.60 19.06 14.33
N GLU A 167 10.24 19.42 15.45
CA GLU A 167 11.70 19.59 15.52
C GLU A 167 12.42 18.26 15.24
N LYS A 168 11.98 17.16 15.85
CA LYS A 168 12.55 15.82 15.58
C LYS A 168 12.42 15.43 14.11
N ILE A 169 11.26 15.67 13.50
CA ILE A 169 11.01 15.41 12.08
C ILE A 169 11.97 16.24 11.21
N MET A 170 12.21 17.51 11.55
CA MET A 170 13.17 18.34 10.80
C MET A 170 14.59 17.80 10.90
N VAL A 171 15.04 17.41 12.09
CA VAL A 171 16.36 16.82 12.30
C VAL A 171 16.51 15.52 11.53
N GLU A 172 15.53 14.62 11.63
CA GLU A 172 15.58 13.33 10.92
C GLU A 172 15.51 13.52 9.41
N ARG A 173 14.70 14.46 8.90
CA ARG A 173 14.68 14.80 7.47
C ARG A 173 16.05 15.25 6.97
N GLN A 174 16.74 16.10 7.72
CA GLN A 174 18.09 16.56 7.36
C GLN A 174 19.11 15.42 7.41
N ARG A 175 18.94 14.48 8.34
CA ARG A 175 19.78 13.27 8.42
C ARG A 175 19.57 12.37 7.21
N VAL A 176 18.32 12.04 6.87
CA VAL A 176 17.98 11.18 5.73
C VAL A 176 18.49 11.76 4.40
N MET A 177 18.41 13.08 4.21
CA MET A 177 18.92 13.73 2.99
C MET A 177 20.46 13.73 2.88
N LYS A 178 21.17 13.55 3.99
CA LYS A 178 22.65 13.51 4.03
C LYS A 178 23.21 12.08 4.10
N ASP A 179 22.35 11.10 4.39
CA ASP A 179 22.77 9.72 4.58
C ASP A 179 22.80 8.98 3.24
N GLU A 180 23.97 8.96 2.61
CA GLU A 180 24.21 8.21 1.37
C GLU A 180 24.01 6.70 1.55
N LYS A 181 24.17 6.16 2.77
CA LYS A 181 23.93 4.74 3.08
C LYS A 181 22.44 4.40 3.22
N GLY A 182 21.60 5.43 3.33
CA GLY A 182 20.15 5.31 3.42
C GLY A 182 19.47 5.21 2.07
N VAL A 183 20.18 5.31 0.94
CA VAL A 183 19.54 5.18 -0.38
C VAL A 183 19.03 3.75 -0.58
N MET A 184 17.75 3.63 -0.96
CA MET A 184 17.14 2.33 -1.20
C MET A 184 17.76 1.69 -2.45
N PRO A 185 18.10 0.39 -2.41
CA PRO A 185 18.64 -0.32 -3.57
C PRO A 185 17.65 -0.37 -4.72
#